data_AF-A0A3D8GV48-F1
#
_entry.id   AF-A0A3D8GV48-F1
#
_cell.length_a   1.000
_cell.length_b   1.000
_cell.length_c   1.000
_cell.angle_alpha   90.00
_cell.angle_beta   90.00
_cell.angle_gamma   90.00
#
_symmetry.space_group_name_H-M   'P 1'
#
loop_
_entity.id
_entity.type
_entity.pdbx_description
1 polymer ?
#
loop_
_entity_poly.entity_id
_entity_poly.type
_entity_poly.pdbx_seq_one_letter_code
_entity_poly.pdbx_strand_id
1 'polypeptide(L)'
;MSEIWIVKERISKNFFDELDHHIRLDGDLGTAYFIEAGGEDYIEQNKGFLLKFLIQQNIYPLYITFIVYDEQKEEHITLLNQKKIEFTLNHLEEKRAFGKQQYHPPYFTARVDDSEALALLLNETYWLPAQNEFFSISFSDNLLFELGEVTEWGRKRKRSIAIFKIETDTTFITISHDGAGFYLFSNEEKYNPIDKFVSNLPKGTVITQINDRLVTGNNFGEE
;
A
#
# COMPACT_ATOMS: atom_id res chain seq x y z
N MET A 1 6.40 -13.02 -17.82
CA MET A 1 5.25 -13.69 -17.16
C MET A 1 5.47 -13.52 -15.67
N SER A 2 4.48 -13.07 -14.91
CA SER A 2 4.61 -12.90 -13.46
C SER A 2 3.77 -13.98 -12.79
N GLU A 3 4.41 -14.81 -11.98
CA GLU A 3 3.75 -15.80 -11.14
C GLU A 3 3.38 -15.15 -9.81
N ILE A 4 2.13 -15.27 -9.39
CA ILE A 4 1.64 -14.68 -8.15
C ILE A 4 0.87 -15.67 -7.29
N TRP A 5 0.93 -15.44 -5.99
CA TRP A 5 0.07 -16.00 -4.98
C TRP A 5 -0.88 -14.90 -4.47
N ILE A 6 -2.15 -15.26 -4.29
CA ILE A 6 -3.17 -14.37 -3.74
C ILE A 6 -3.72 -14.97 -2.44
N VAL A 7 -3.82 -14.16 -1.40
CA VAL A 7 -4.60 -14.50 -0.19
C VAL A 7 -5.79 -13.56 -0.08
N LYS A 8 -7.00 -14.12 -0.11
CA LYS A 8 -8.23 -13.43 0.17
C LYS A 8 -8.45 -13.39 1.68
N GLU A 9 -8.29 -12.21 2.25
CA GLU A 9 -8.43 -11.97 3.68
C GLU A 9 -9.80 -11.41 4.01
N ARG A 10 -10.41 -11.94 5.09
CA ARG A 10 -11.62 -11.35 5.65
C ARG A 10 -11.22 -10.22 6.58
N ILE A 11 -11.63 -8.99 6.28
CA ILE A 11 -11.39 -7.85 7.17
C ILE A 11 -12.27 -8.03 8.40
N SER A 12 -11.61 -8.32 9.52
CA SER A 12 -12.20 -8.41 10.85
C SER A 12 -11.85 -7.16 11.66
N LYS A 13 -12.44 -7.02 12.85
CA LYS A 13 -12.13 -5.91 13.75
C LYS A 13 -10.63 -5.80 14.09
N ASN A 14 -9.94 -6.94 14.14
CA ASN A 14 -8.52 -7.01 14.53
C ASN A 14 -7.59 -7.12 13.31
N PHE A 15 -8.13 -7.18 12.08
CA PHE A 15 -7.31 -7.36 10.88
C PHE A 15 -6.24 -6.26 10.76
N PHE A 16 -6.62 -5.01 11.01
CA PHE A 16 -5.68 -3.89 10.96
C PHE A 16 -4.70 -3.86 12.14
N ASP A 17 -5.00 -4.53 13.26
CA ASP A 17 -4.05 -4.67 14.38
C ASP A 17 -2.94 -5.69 14.05
N GLU A 18 -3.18 -6.57 13.07
CA GLU A 18 -2.23 -7.56 12.58
C GLU A 18 -1.36 -7.04 11.43
N LEU A 19 -1.71 -5.89 10.85
CA LEU A 19 -0.85 -5.19 9.89
C LEU A 19 0.29 -4.46 10.63
N ASP A 20 1.42 -4.29 9.95
CA ASP A 20 2.60 -3.62 10.51
C ASP A 20 2.39 -2.12 10.82
N HIS A 21 1.25 -1.56 10.39
CA HIS A 21 0.92 -0.15 10.54
C HIS A 21 -0.50 0.06 11.06
N HIS A 22 -0.66 1.10 11.89
CA HIS A 22 -1.95 1.49 12.44
C HIS A 22 -2.84 2.07 11.35
N ILE A 23 -3.76 1.25 10.85
CA ILE A 23 -4.71 1.61 9.79
C ILE A 23 -6.12 1.53 10.34
N ARG A 24 -6.99 2.42 9.87
CA ARG A 24 -8.43 2.39 10.09
C ARG A 24 -9.16 2.74 8.80
N LEU A 25 -10.34 2.16 8.65
CA LEU A 25 -11.29 2.54 7.60
C LEU A 25 -12.37 3.43 8.19
N ASP A 26 -12.70 4.50 7.47
CA ASP A 26 -13.93 5.26 7.63
C ASP A 26 -14.94 4.78 6.58
N GLY A 27 -15.70 3.77 6.98
CA GLY A 27 -16.57 2.94 6.14
C GLY A 27 -16.31 1.45 6.34
N ASP A 28 -17.09 0.61 5.65
CA ASP A 28 -17.05 -0.85 5.80
C ASP A 28 -16.46 -1.53 4.57
N LEU A 29 -15.49 -2.42 4.79
CA LEU A 29 -14.94 -3.28 3.74
C LEU A 29 -14.90 -4.72 4.25
N GLY A 30 -15.42 -5.66 3.46
CA GLY A 30 -15.53 -7.07 3.88
C GLY A 30 -14.31 -7.94 3.52
N THR A 31 -13.45 -7.48 2.62
CA THR A 31 -12.37 -8.30 2.05
C THR A 31 -11.19 -7.44 1.62
N ALA A 32 -9.99 -7.95 1.86
CA ALA A 32 -8.75 -7.48 1.25
C ALA A 32 -8.09 -8.62 0.47
N TYR A 33 -7.21 -8.29 -0.46
CA TYR A 33 -6.40 -9.28 -1.17
C TYR A 33 -4.93 -9.00 -0.89
N PHE A 34 -4.21 -9.92 -0.27
CA PHE A 34 -2.76 -9.91 -0.25
C PHE A 34 -2.25 -10.54 -1.56
N ILE A 35 -1.26 -9.91 -2.19
CA ILE A 35 -0.63 -10.40 -3.40
C ILE A 35 0.89 -10.42 -3.20
N GLU A 36 1.47 -11.57 -3.53
CA GLU A 36 2.91 -11.80 -3.55
C GLU A 36 3.30 -12.37 -4.91
N ALA A 37 4.34 -11.81 -5.51
CA ALA A 37 4.95 -12.30 -6.73
C ALA A 37 6.11 -13.26 -6.39
N GLY A 38 6.13 -14.41 -7.04
CA GLY A 38 7.16 -15.42 -6.84
C GLY A 38 8.50 -15.04 -7.49
N GLY A 39 9.60 -15.47 -6.87
CA GLY A 39 10.96 -15.35 -7.39
C GLY A 39 12.01 -15.24 -6.29
N GLU A 40 13.29 -15.37 -6.64
CA GLU A 40 14.41 -15.26 -5.68
C GLU A 40 14.57 -13.84 -5.15
N ASP A 41 14.44 -12.83 -6.02
CA ASP A 41 14.43 -11.41 -5.66
C ASP A 41 13.00 -10.94 -5.44
N TYR A 42 12.39 -11.38 -4.34
CA TYR A 42 10.98 -11.13 -4.06
C TYR A 42 10.63 -9.63 -4.06
N ILE A 43 11.54 -8.77 -3.60
CA ILE A 43 11.32 -7.31 -3.54
C ILE A 43 11.14 -6.75 -4.96
N GLU A 44 12.08 -7.04 -5.86
CA GLU A 44 11.98 -6.56 -7.25
C GLU A 44 10.82 -7.20 -8.00
N GLN A 45 10.49 -8.47 -7.73
CA GLN A 45 9.32 -9.12 -8.33
C GLN A 45 8.00 -8.47 -7.86
N ASN A 46 7.85 -8.22 -6.55
CA ASN A 46 6.67 -7.59 -5.97
C ASN A 46 6.50 -6.16 -6.48
N LYS A 47 7.58 -5.36 -6.44
CA LYS A 47 7.60 -3.99 -7.00
C LYS A 47 7.24 -3.99 -8.48
N GLY A 48 7.88 -4.88 -9.26
CA GLY A 48 7.67 -4.99 -10.70
C GLY A 48 6.24 -5.44 -11.06
N PHE A 49 5.65 -6.33 -10.27
CA PHE A 49 4.26 -6.75 -10.45
C PHE A 49 3.28 -5.64 -10.08
N LEU A 50 3.48 -4.96 -8.94
CA LEU A 50 2.67 -3.83 -8.53
C LEU A 50 2.68 -2.71 -9.57
N LEU A 51 3.86 -2.36 -10.10
CA LEU A 51 3.99 -1.35 -11.15
C LEU A 51 3.21 -1.73 -12.41
N LYS A 52 3.32 -2.99 -12.88
CA LYS A 52 2.54 -3.48 -14.02
C LYS A 52 1.04 -3.45 -13.75
N PHE A 53 0.61 -3.84 -12.55
CA PHE A 53 -0.78 -3.79 -12.13
C PHE A 53 -1.33 -2.38 -12.23
N LEU A 54 -0.67 -1.40 -11.58
CA LEU A 54 -1.08 0.00 -11.56
C LEU A 54 -1.08 0.63 -12.96
N ILE A 55 -0.04 0.40 -13.77
CA ILE A 55 0.03 0.90 -15.16
C ILE A 55 -1.11 0.32 -16.00
N GLN A 56 -1.44 -0.97 -15.85
CA GLN A 56 -2.55 -1.56 -16.59
C GLN A 56 -3.90 -0.96 -16.20
N GLN A 57 -4.11 -0.64 -14.91
CA GLN A 57 -5.36 0.01 -14.49
C GLN A 57 -5.52 1.35 -15.20
N ASN A 58 -4.41 2.07 -15.44
CA ASN A 58 -4.39 3.36 -16.12
C ASN A 58 -5.36 4.37 -15.49
N ILE A 59 -5.39 4.39 -14.15
CA ILE A 59 -6.21 5.30 -13.35
C ILE A 59 -5.26 6.30 -12.70
N TYR A 60 -5.44 7.57 -13.07
CA TYR A 60 -4.67 8.69 -12.54
C TYR A 60 -5.64 9.85 -12.21
N PRO A 61 -5.30 10.69 -11.22
CA PRO A 61 -4.10 10.62 -10.39
C PRO A 61 -4.09 9.45 -9.41
N LEU A 62 -2.90 8.94 -9.12
CA LEU A 62 -2.63 8.13 -7.93
C LEU A 62 -2.03 9.02 -6.85
N TYR A 63 -2.32 8.70 -5.59
CA TYR A 63 -1.81 9.40 -4.41
C TYR A 63 -0.90 8.46 -3.64
N ILE A 64 0.41 8.67 -3.74
CA ILE A 64 1.40 7.88 -3.00
C ILE A 64 1.74 8.61 -1.72
N THR A 65 1.38 8.01 -0.58
CA THR A 65 1.63 8.59 0.74
C THR A 65 2.61 7.74 1.53
N PHE A 66 3.68 8.38 2.03
CA PHE A 66 4.74 7.70 2.75
C PHE A 66 5.32 8.57 3.88
N ILE A 67 5.67 7.93 5.00
CA ILE A 67 6.38 8.55 6.13
C ILE A 67 7.88 8.34 5.94
N VAL A 68 8.70 9.34 6.32
CA VAL A 68 10.16 9.21 6.33
C VAL A 68 10.74 9.72 7.66
N TYR A 69 12.01 9.42 7.93
CA TYR A 69 12.75 10.05 9.01
C TYR A 69 13.01 11.53 8.68
N ASP A 70 13.08 12.40 9.70
CA ASP A 70 13.30 13.85 9.49
C ASP A 70 14.60 14.16 8.74
N GLU A 71 15.63 13.31 8.89
CA GLU A 71 16.89 13.44 8.15
C GLU A 71 16.77 13.17 6.64
N GLN A 72 15.77 12.41 6.21
CA GLN A 72 15.51 12.07 4.81
C GLN A 72 14.58 13.07 4.11
N LYS A 73 13.96 13.98 4.87
CA LYS A 73 12.95 14.92 4.37
C LYS A 73 13.46 15.77 3.20
N GLU A 74 14.62 16.41 3.35
CA GLU A 74 15.16 17.33 2.33
C GLU A 74 15.56 16.62 1.04
N GLU A 75 16.02 15.36 1.15
CA GLU A 75 16.32 14.51 -0.01
C GLU A 75 15.05 14.25 -0.83
N HIS A 76 13.94 13.89 -0.17
CA HIS A 76 12.67 13.63 -0.84
C HIS A 76 12.03 14.90 -1.42
N ILE A 77 12.11 16.04 -0.72
CA ILE A 77 11.72 17.35 -1.27
C ILE A 77 12.50 17.64 -2.56
N THR A 78 13.81 17.44 -2.53
CA THR A 78 14.69 17.69 -3.68
C THR A 78 14.33 16.79 -4.85
N LEU A 79 14.17 15.49 -4.60
CA LEU A 79 13.77 14.50 -5.59
C LEU A 79 12.43 14.88 -6.26
N LEU A 80 11.37 15.07 -5.46
CA LEU A 80 10.03 15.35 -5.98
C LEU A 80 10.01 16.65 -6.80
N ASN A 81 10.68 17.71 -6.33
CA ASN A 81 10.80 18.97 -7.08
C ASN A 81 11.58 18.80 -8.39
N GLN A 82 12.72 18.09 -8.39
CA GLN A 82 13.51 17.86 -9.59
C GLN A 82 12.73 17.07 -10.65
N LYS A 83 11.89 16.13 -10.21
CA LYS A 83 11.03 15.33 -11.07
C LYS A 83 9.69 15.98 -11.40
N LYS A 84 9.45 17.20 -10.88
CA LYS A 84 8.21 17.97 -11.07
C LYS A 84 6.95 17.20 -10.65
N ILE A 85 7.07 16.36 -9.62
CA ILE A 85 5.94 15.65 -9.03
C ILE A 85 5.28 16.59 -8.03
N GLU A 86 3.97 16.83 -8.17
CA GLU A 86 3.20 17.60 -7.21
C GLU A 86 3.11 16.83 -5.89
N PHE A 87 3.37 17.49 -4.75
CA PHE A 87 3.28 16.83 -3.45
C PHE A 87 2.85 17.81 -2.35
N THR A 88 2.29 17.25 -1.29
CA THR A 88 2.15 17.92 0.01
C THR A 88 3.13 17.33 1.01
N LEU A 89 3.65 18.18 1.88
CA LEU A 89 4.49 17.79 3.01
C LEU A 89 3.78 18.22 4.30
N ASN A 90 3.53 17.26 5.16
CA ASN A 90 2.91 17.45 6.46
C ASN A 90 3.72 16.70 7.53
N HIS A 91 3.31 16.83 8.78
CA HIS A 91 3.96 16.14 9.90
C HIS A 91 2.89 15.46 10.75
N LEU A 92 3.20 14.25 11.21
CA LEU A 92 2.33 13.52 12.13
C LEU A 92 2.24 14.22 13.49
N GLU A 93 1.12 14.08 14.17
CA GLU A 93 0.90 14.74 15.45
C GLU A 93 1.77 14.13 16.56
N GLU A 94 2.08 12.83 16.52
CA GLU A 94 2.96 12.24 17.54
C GLU A 94 4.43 12.67 17.39
N LYS A 95 5.14 12.64 18.52
CA LYS A 95 6.59 12.78 18.54
C LYS A 95 7.25 11.41 18.58
N ARG A 96 8.25 11.21 17.72
CA ARG A 96 9.17 10.08 17.76
C ARG A 96 10.53 10.55 18.26
N ALA A 97 11.29 9.63 18.84
CA ALA A 97 12.63 9.91 19.33
C ALA A 97 13.66 9.26 18.41
N PHE A 98 14.63 10.05 17.96
CA PHE A 98 15.81 9.56 17.25
C PHE A 98 17.05 10.04 18.02
N GLY A 99 17.72 9.10 18.69
CA GLY A 99 18.77 9.42 19.66
C GLY A 99 18.24 10.31 20.80
N LYS A 100 18.77 11.53 20.90
CA LYS A 100 18.38 12.53 21.92
C LYS A 100 17.32 13.52 21.43
N GLN A 101 16.98 13.51 20.15
CA GLN A 101 16.07 14.46 19.54
C GLN A 101 14.66 13.88 19.48
N GLN A 102 13.67 14.73 19.72
CA GLN A 102 12.28 14.43 19.42
C GLN A 102 11.87 15.21 18.16
N TYR A 103 11.14 14.57 17.27
CA TYR A 103 10.63 15.18 16.06
C TYR A 103 9.23 14.68 15.77
N HIS A 104 8.48 15.46 15.01
CA HIS A 104 7.24 15.02 14.39
C HIS A 104 7.60 14.37 13.05
N PRO A 105 7.30 13.09 12.81
CA PRO A 105 7.66 12.44 11.55
C PRO A 105 7.04 13.17 10.36
N PRO A 106 7.85 13.56 9.36
CA PRO A 106 7.32 14.09 8.11
C PRO A 106 6.66 12.98 7.31
N TYR A 107 5.58 13.33 6.62
CA TYR A 107 4.99 12.47 5.61
C TYR A 107 4.69 13.27 4.35
N PHE A 108 4.83 12.60 3.22
CA PHE A 108 4.56 13.14 1.90
C PHE A 108 3.32 12.49 1.34
N THR A 109 2.50 13.27 0.65
CA THR A 109 1.48 12.75 -0.26
C THR A 109 1.78 13.31 -1.64
N ALA A 110 2.34 12.46 -2.49
CA ALA A 110 2.69 12.79 -3.87
C ALA A 110 1.53 12.43 -4.80
N ARG A 111 1.15 13.37 -5.66
CA ARG A 111 0.19 13.17 -6.72
C ARG A 111 0.93 12.74 -7.98
N VAL A 112 0.57 11.58 -8.48
CA VAL A 112 1.17 10.92 -9.64
C VAL A 112 0.15 10.93 -10.76
N ASP A 113 0.40 11.69 -11.82
CA ASP A 113 -0.56 11.89 -12.92
C ASP A 113 -0.30 10.96 -14.13
N ASP A 114 0.84 10.26 -14.17
CA ASP A 114 1.19 9.38 -15.28
C ASP A 114 2.11 8.21 -14.87
N SER A 115 2.30 7.27 -15.80
CA SER A 115 3.09 6.06 -15.58
C SER A 115 4.59 6.29 -15.43
N GLU A 116 5.13 7.37 -15.99
CA GLU A 116 6.56 7.70 -15.87
C GLU A 116 6.85 8.18 -14.45
N ALA A 117 6.03 9.11 -13.95
CA ALA A 117 6.08 9.58 -12.57
C ALA A 117 5.85 8.41 -11.58
N LEU A 118 4.91 7.51 -11.88
CA LEU A 118 4.65 6.32 -11.07
C LEU A 118 5.86 5.40 -10.98
N ALA A 119 6.44 5.03 -12.13
CA ALA A 119 7.60 4.15 -12.19
C ALA A 119 8.79 4.76 -11.46
N LEU A 120 9.01 6.05 -11.63
CA LEU A 120 10.07 6.77 -10.95
C LEU A 120 9.85 6.74 -9.43
N LEU A 121 8.69 7.20 -8.97
CA LEU A 121 8.46 7.34 -7.54
C LEU A 121 8.49 5.98 -6.82
N LEU A 122 7.91 4.93 -7.41
CA LEU A 122 8.00 3.58 -6.84
C LEU A 122 9.45 3.07 -6.79
N ASN A 123 10.28 3.30 -7.81
CA ASN A 123 11.67 2.88 -7.75
C ASN A 123 12.46 3.56 -6.62
N GLU A 124 12.14 4.82 -6.32
CA GLU A 124 12.83 5.59 -5.29
C GLU A 124 12.28 5.37 -3.88
N THR A 125 11.07 4.83 -3.72
CA THR A 125 10.37 4.82 -2.42
C THR A 125 9.81 3.47 -1.99
N TYR A 126 9.79 2.45 -2.86
CA TYR A 126 9.25 1.12 -2.53
C TYR A 126 9.99 0.41 -1.37
N TRP A 127 11.21 0.84 -1.07
CA TRP A 127 12.03 0.28 0.02
C TRP A 127 11.65 0.82 1.40
N LEU A 128 10.87 1.91 1.50
CA LEU A 128 10.50 2.54 2.78
C LEU A 128 9.80 1.61 3.79
N PRO A 129 8.95 0.65 3.39
CA PRO A 129 8.39 -0.36 4.31
C PRO A 129 9.45 -1.17 5.06
N ALA A 130 10.66 -1.36 4.51
CA ALA A 130 11.77 -2.01 5.22
C ALA A 130 12.30 -1.18 6.41
N GLN A 131 11.93 0.10 6.48
CA GLN A 131 12.21 0.97 7.63
C GLN A 131 11.10 0.92 8.70
N ASN A 132 10.09 0.05 8.53
CA ASN A 132 8.86 0.04 9.33
C ASN A 132 8.07 1.36 9.24
N GLU A 133 8.23 2.11 8.15
CA GLU A 133 7.47 3.33 7.91
C GLU A 133 6.28 3.07 6.99
N PHE A 134 5.20 3.80 7.23
CA PHE A 134 3.96 3.65 6.47
C PHE A 134 4.19 4.00 5.00
N PHE A 135 3.63 3.17 4.11
CA PHE A 135 3.58 3.42 2.69
C PHE A 135 2.24 2.97 2.11
N SER A 136 1.61 3.83 1.32
CA SER A 136 0.37 3.51 0.62
C SER A 136 0.29 4.15 -0.76
N ILE A 137 -0.53 3.54 -1.62
CA ILE A 137 -0.90 4.05 -2.93
C ILE A 137 -2.42 4.06 -2.98
N SER A 138 -3.04 5.23 -3.15
CA SER A 138 -4.48 5.35 -3.25
C SER A 138 -4.90 5.85 -4.64
N PHE A 139 -6.05 5.38 -5.10
CA PHE A 139 -6.67 5.81 -6.36
C PHE A 139 -7.47 7.12 -6.20
N SER A 140 -7.49 7.67 -4.98
CA SER A 140 -8.17 8.94 -4.64
C SER A 140 -7.46 9.62 -3.47
N ASP A 141 -7.68 10.93 -3.30
CA ASP A 141 -7.17 11.67 -2.14
C ASP A 141 -8.07 11.45 -0.92
N ASN A 142 -7.93 10.28 -0.29
CA ASN A 142 -8.86 9.79 0.74
C ASN A 142 -8.19 9.45 2.08
N LEU A 143 -6.89 9.69 2.19
CA LEU A 143 -6.10 9.35 3.36
C LEU A 143 -5.88 10.59 4.24
N LEU A 144 -6.06 10.41 5.54
CA LEU A 144 -5.63 11.37 6.54
C LEU A 144 -5.01 10.66 7.74
N PHE A 145 -4.31 11.41 8.58
CA PHE A 145 -3.74 10.91 9.82
C PHE A 145 -4.43 11.57 11.02
N GLU A 146 -4.83 10.75 12.00
CA GLU A 146 -5.37 11.22 13.28
C GLU A 146 -4.66 10.57 14.46
N LEU A 147 -4.44 11.34 15.53
CA LEU A 147 -3.86 10.81 16.75
C LEU A 147 -4.86 9.88 17.47
N GLY A 148 -4.50 8.61 17.60
CA GLY A 148 -5.26 7.61 18.33
C GLY A 148 -4.44 6.90 19.39
N GLU A 149 -5.13 6.16 20.26
CA GLU A 149 -4.50 5.24 21.19
C GLU A 149 -4.40 3.85 20.55
N VAL A 150 -3.19 3.29 20.54
CA VAL A 150 -2.89 1.97 20.00
C VAL A 150 -2.07 1.16 21.01
N THR A 151 -2.08 -0.16 20.89
CA THR A 151 -1.32 -1.05 21.78
C THR A 151 -0.08 -1.56 21.06
N GLU A 152 1.10 -1.12 21.48
CA GLU A 152 2.39 -1.60 20.96
C GLU A 152 3.15 -2.32 22.07
N TRP A 153 3.52 -3.59 21.83
CA TRP A 153 4.22 -4.45 22.81
C TRP A 153 3.55 -4.46 24.20
N GLY A 154 2.21 -4.56 24.21
CA GLY A 154 1.40 -4.57 25.44
C GLY A 154 1.29 -3.23 26.16
N ARG A 155 1.75 -2.13 25.57
CA ARG A 155 1.66 -0.78 26.15
C ARG A 155 0.82 0.13 25.27
N LYS A 156 -0.11 0.86 25.90
CA LYS A 156 -0.88 1.92 25.25
C LYS A 156 0.03 3.08 24.89
N ARG A 157 -0.01 3.51 23.64
CA ARG A 157 0.74 4.67 23.13
C ARG A 157 -0.16 5.52 22.25
N LYS A 158 0.15 6.82 22.17
CA LYS A 158 -0.44 7.69 21.16
C LYS A 158 0.36 7.59 19.87
N ARG A 159 -0.34 7.31 18.77
CA ARG A 159 0.22 7.19 17.41
C ARG A 159 -0.74 7.83 16.42
N SER A 160 -0.22 8.43 15.36
CA SER A 160 -1.04 8.76 14.21
C SER A 160 -1.48 7.47 13.53
N ILE A 161 -2.78 7.35 13.32
CA ILE A 161 -3.44 6.26 12.62
C ILE A 161 -3.77 6.75 11.22
N ALA A 162 -3.41 5.97 10.21
CA ALA A 162 -3.81 6.19 8.83
C ALA A 162 -5.29 5.86 8.66
N ILE A 163 -6.12 6.86 8.36
CA ILE A 163 -7.56 6.70 8.15
C ILE A 163 -7.88 6.86 6.67
N PHE A 164 -8.35 5.78 6.06
CA PHE A 164 -8.84 5.78 4.68
C PHE A 164 -10.36 5.96 4.65
N LYS A 165 -10.82 7.02 3.99
CA LYS A 165 -12.24 7.24 3.71
C LYS A 165 -12.66 6.38 2.52
N ILE A 166 -13.66 5.52 2.71
CA ILE A 166 -14.11 4.55 1.71
C ILE A 166 -15.62 4.57 1.51
N GLU A 167 -16.28 5.69 1.80
CA GLU A 167 -17.72 5.89 1.58
C GLU A 167 -18.09 5.92 0.09
N THR A 168 -17.13 6.27 -0.77
CA THR A 168 -17.24 6.26 -2.24
C THR A 168 -16.36 5.17 -2.83
N ASP A 169 -16.59 4.82 -4.11
CA ASP A 169 -15.74 3.91 -4.88
C ASP A 169 -14.27 4.29 -4.73
N THR A 170 -13.48 3.41 -4.13
CA THR A 170 -12.11 3.69 -3.72
C THR A 170 -11.32 2.39 -3.65
N THR A 171 -10.10 2.48 -4.15
CA THR A 171 -9.08 1.45 -4.05
C THR A 171 -7.84 2.05 -3.44
N PHE A 172 -7.22 1.34 -2.50
CA PHE A 172 -5.90 1.69 -2.02
C PHE A 172 -5.08 0.43 -1.75
N ILE A 173 -3.76 0.61 -1.72
CA ILE A 173 -2.78 -0.43 -1.58
C ILE A 173 -1.84 -0.05 -0.44
N THR A 174 -1.48 -1.04 0.38
CA THR A 174 -0.37 -0.92 1.33
C THR A 174 0.67 -1.97 1.05
N ILE A 175 1.94 -1.63 1.24
CA ILE A 175 3.04 -2.58 1.02
C ILE A 175 3.29 -3.33 2.33
N SER A 176 3.50 -4.63 2.23
CA SER A 176 3.85 -5.47 3.38
C SER A 176 5.29 -5.21 3.83
N HIS A 177 5.62 -5.53 5.08
CA HIS A 177 6.97 -5.41 5.63
C HIS A 177 8.05 -5.94 4.67
N ASP A 178 9.17 -5.22 4.58
CA ASP A 178 10.30 -5.51 3.68
C ASP A 178 9.95 -5.67 2.19
N GLY A 179 8.79 -5.19 1.73
CA GLY A 179 8.36 -5.37 0.35
C GLY A 179 7.96 -6.82 0.01
N ALA A 180 7.55 -7.60 1.01
CA ALA A 180 7.16 -9.02 0.88
C ALA A 180 5.85 -9.25 0.09
N GLY A 181 5.23 -8.19 -0.42
CA GLY A 181 3.97 -8.23 -1.14
C GLY A 181 3.20 -6.95 -0.88
N PHE A 182 1.92 -6.93 -1.26
CA PHE A 182 1.05 -5.81 -0.98
C PHE A 182 -0.38 -6.25 -0.75
N TYR A 183 -1.11 -5.49 0.06
CA TYR A 183 -2.54 -5.63 0.24
C TYR A 183 -3.26 -4.67 -0.69
N LEU A 184 -4.27 -5.16 -1.40
CA LEU A 184 -5.25 -4.37 -2.12
C LEU A 184 -6.56 -4.34 -1.34
N PHE A 185 -7.02 -3.13 -1.05
CA PHE A 185 -8.28 -2.83 -0.40
C PHE A 185 -9.16 -2.09 -1.40
N SER A 186 -10.38 -2.58 -1.62
CA SER A 186 -11.30 -1.92 -2.54
C SER A 186 -12.76 -2.27 -2.30
N ASN A 187 -13.61 -1.26 -2.34
CA ASN A 187 -15.07 -1.43 -2.42
C ASN A 187 -15.59 -1.42 -3.88
N GLU A 188 -14.71 -1.32 -4.87
CA GLU A 188 -15.09 -1.31 -6.29
C GLU A 188 -15.44 -2.72 -6.79
N GLU A 189 -16.52 -2.83 -7.57
CA GLU A 189 -17.03 -4.09 -8.11
C GLU A 189 -15.98 -4.84 -8.96
N LYS A 190 -15.09 -4.12 -9.66
CA LYS A 190 -14.05 -4.74 -10.51
C LYS A 190 -13.00 -5.52 -9.70
N TYR A 191 -12.86 -5.25 -8.41
CA TYR A 191 -11.90 -5.93 -7.53
C TYR A 191 -12.57 -6.88 -6.54
N ASN A 192 -13.89 -7.03 -6.54
CA ASN A 192 -14.59 -7.96 -5.66
C ASN A 192 -15.92 -8.41 -6.28
N PRO A 193 -16.24 -9.72 -6.40
CA PRO A 193 -15.52 -10.91 -5.90
C PRO A 193 -14.19 -11.26 -6.58
N ILE A 194 -13.52 -12.31 -6.10
CA ILE A 194 -12.14 -12.69 -6.49
C ILE A 194 -12.00 -12.98 -7.99
N ASP A 195 -13.02 -13.54 -8.63
CA ASP A 195 -13.09 -13.76 -10.08
C ASP A 195 -12.98 -12.43 -10.85
N LYS A 196 -13.63 -11.37 -10.36
CA LYS A 196 -13.51 -10.03 -10.94
C LYS A 196 -12.12 -9.46 -10.70
N PHE A 197 -11.58 -9.59 -9.48
CA PHE A 197 -10.21 -9.15 -9.18
C PHE A 197 -9.20 -9.77 -10.15
N VAL A 198 -9.24 -11.10 -10.27
CA VAL A 198 -8.39 -11.89 -11.16
C VAL A 198 -8.52 -11.43 -12.61
N SER A 199 -9.74 -11.17 -13.07
CA SER A 199 -10.00 -10.71 -14.44
C SER A 199 -9.37 -9.34 -14.76
N ASN A 200 -9.02 -8.55 -13.73
CA ASN A 200 -8.40 -7.23 -13.84
C ASN A 200 -6.86 -7.24 -13.64
N LEU A 201 -6.26 -8.41 -13.42
CA LEU A 201 -4.80 -8.55 -13.29
C LEU A 201 -4.07 -8.34 -14.61
N PRO A 202 -2.75 -8.04 -14.58
CA PRO A 202 -1.94 -7.86 -15.78
C PRO A 202 -2.07 -9.04 -16.77
N LYS A 203 -2.17 -8.74 -18.07
CA LYS A 203 -2.15 -9.81 -19.09
C LYS A 203 -0.90 -10.67 -18.95
N GLY A 204 -1.10 -12.00 -18.97
CA GLY A 204 -0.01 -12.96 -18.80
C GLY A 204 0.45 -13.13 -17.35
N THR A 205 -0.36 -12.69 -16.37
CA THR A 205 -0.21 -13.11 -14.97
C THR A 205 -0.59 -14.59 -14.85
N VAL A 206 0.23 -15.35 -14.13
CA VAL A 206 -0.04 -16.75 -13.78
C VAL A 206 -0.31 -16.80 -12.29
N ILE A 207 -1.51 -17.25 -11.91
CA ILE A 207 -1.86 -17.41 -10.50
C ILE A 207 -1.51 -18.85 -10.12
N THR A 208 -0.55 -19.00 -9.22
CA THR A 208 -0.08 -20.32 -8.77
C THR A 208 -0.88 -20.83 -7.58
N GLN A 209 -1.43 -19.91 -6.78
CA GLN A 209 -2.14 -20.24 -5.55
C GLN A 209 -3.17 -19.15 -5.18
N ILE A 210 -4.29 -19.59 -4.61
CA ILE A 210 -5.30 -18.74 -3.96
C ILE A 210 -5.60 -19.33 -2.57
N ASN A 211 -5.34 -18.57 -1.50
CA ASN A 211 -5.37 -19.07 -0.12
C ASN A 211 -4.54 -20.38 -0.01
N ASP A 212 -5.12 -21.47 0.49
CA ASP A 212 -4.46 -22.77 0.63
C ASP A 212 -4.62 -23.67 -0.62
N ARG A 213 -5.21 -23.17 -1.71
CA ARG A 213 -5.49 -23.96 -2.92
C ARG A 213 -4.53 -23.59 -4.04
N LEU A 214 -3.74 -24.57 -4.49
CA LEU A 214 -2.94 -24.45 -5.71
C LEU A 214 -3.87 -24.35 -6.94
N VAL A 215 -3.56 -23.43 -7.84
CA VAL A 215 -4.32 -23.22 -9.08
C VAL A 215 -3.45 -23.71 -10.24
N THR A 216 -3.86 -24.79 -10.89
CA THR A 216 -3.16 -25.32 -12.07
C THR A 216 -3.94 -24.95 -13.34
N GLY A 217 -3.47 -23.94 -14.07
CA GLY A 217 -4.12 -23.47 -15.30
C GLY A 217 -5.41 -22.67 -15.04
N ASN A 218 -5.95 -22.04 -16.10
CA ASN A 218 -7.06 -21.05 -16.11
C ASN A 218 -8.43 -21.51 -15.53
N ASN A 219 -8.50 -22.49 -14.65
CA ASN A 219 -9.76 -22.97 -14.07
C ASN A 219 -10.15 -22.14 -12.84
N PHE A 220 -10.79 -20.99 -13.10
CA PHE A 220 -11.74 -20.39 -12.16
C PHE A 220 -13.06 -21.16 -12.28
N GLY A 221 -13.11 -22.34 -11.66
CA GLY A 221 -14.28 -23.21 -11.64
C GLY A 221 -14.84 -23.32 -10.22
N GLU A 222 -16.03 -22.77 -10.07
CA GLU A 222 -17.08 -23.02 -9.06
C GLU A 222 -16.85 -24.17 -8.06
N GLU A 223 -16.84 -23.84 -6.76
CA GLU A 223 -17.58 -24.57 -5.72
C GLU A 223 -18.08 -23.58 -4.64
#